data_AF-A0A9D1NMD4-F1
#
_entry.id   AF-A0A9D1NMD4-F1
#
_cell.length_a   1.000
_cell.length_b   1.000
_cell.length_c   1.000
_cell.angle_alpha   90.00
_cell.angle_beta   90.00
_cell.angle_gamma   90.00
#
_symmetry.space_group_name_H-M   'P 1'
#
loop_
_entity.id
_entity.type
_entity.pdbx_description
1 polymer ?
#
loop_
_entity_poly.entity_id
_entity_poly.type
_entity_poly.pdbx_seq_one_letter_code
_entity_poly.pdbx_strand_id
1 'polypeptide(L)'
;MEETQPNPALPAPIARFLEEAARRGLSDTKAAAALGMSATTVSRVRRGIYEGDLAAVADKAALALRLWQERGDGRRAFVATSIAAKVFTACDFALSRQTPVILTGESQIGKTTALEEYARRSDAPVRLVRMPAAANLPLFLEELAEALGVAAKPGERRRRILRALNDRTLLIVDEIHELVHTTGRDHTKRICEVIRELYDRTRCGLVLCGTELAETDLIHGPDAGALAQIARRAIAVRLGRRLPLQDALKVAGHYGLPAPTDAARDALRPLFLNHVALISAMAAEAASKRGVSPDWELWLATKRALLGE
;
A
#
# COMPACT_ATOMS: atom_id res chain seq x y z
N MET A 1 4.56 -0.99 39.67
CA MET A 1 3.41 -1.87 39.46
C MET A 1 2.26 -1.20 40.19
N GLU A 2 1.32 -0.63 39.46
CA GLU A 2 0.14 0.03 40.03
C GLU A 2 -1.06 -0.81 39.56
N GLU A 3 -1.66 -1.52 40.52
CA GLU A 3 -2.79 -2.41 40.31
C GLU A 3 -4.01 -1.61 39.84
N THR A 4 -4.48 -1.92 38.63
CA THR A 4 -5.73 -1.37 38.07
C THR A 4 -6.91 -2.17 38.62
N GLN A 5 -7.60 -1.64 39.63
CA GLN A 5 -8.89 -2.15 40.10
C GLN A 5 -10.05 -1.77 39.14
N PRO A 6 -11.18 -2.52 39.15
CA PRO A 6 -11.98 -2.76 37.96
C PRO A 6 -12.91 -1.63 37.52
N ASN A 7 -13.03 -1.55 36.20
CA ASN A 7 -13.84 -0.70 35.35
C ASN A 7 -15.36 -0.79 35.66
N PRO A 8 -16.14 0.32 35.75
CA PRO A 8 -17.59 0.23 35.55
C PRO A 8 -17.84 -0.43 34.19
N ALA A 9 -18.75 -1.40 34.13
CA ALA A 9 -18.92 -2.24 32.95
C ALA A 9 -19.15 -1.38 31.69
N LEU A 10 -18.10 -1.21 30.87
CA LEU A 10 -18.21 -0.53 29.59
C LEU A 10 -19.30 -1.22 28.77
N PRO A 11 -20.08 -0.47 27.96
CA PRO A 11 -20.97 -1.08 26.99
C PRO A 11 -20.26 -2.18 26.19
N ALA A 12 -20.91 -3.34 26.03
CA ALA A 12 -20.30 -4.53 25.46
C ALA A 12 -19.61 -4.31 24.09
N PRO A 13 -20.14 -3.48 23.15
CA PRO A 13 -19.45 -3.18 21.90
C PRO A 13 -18.10 -2.48 22.11
N ILE A 14 -18.01 -1.57 23.09
CA ILE A 14 -16.79 -0.83 23.40
C ILE A 14 -15.73 -1.77 23.98
N ALA A 15 -16.12 -2.61 24.94
CA ALA A 15 -15.21 -3.59 25.54
C ALA A 15 -14.63 -4.53 24.47
N ARG A 16 -15.51 -5.12 23.63
CA ARG A 16 -15.09 -6.00 22.52
C ARG A 16 -14.18 -5.30 21.52
N PHE A 17 -14.45 -4.05 21.18
CA PHE A 17 -13.62 -3.28 20.27
C PHE A 17 -12.21 -3.06 20.84
N LEU A 18 -12.10 -2.70 22.12
CA LEU A 18 -10.82 -2.47 22.77
C LEU A 18 -9.99 -3.76 22.90
N GLU A 19 -10.64 -4.87 23.22
CA GLU A 19 -10.00 -6.21 23.23
C GLU A 19 -9.48 -6.59 21.85
N GLU A 20 -10.30 -6.42 20.81
CA GLU A 20 -9.92 -6.74 19.43
C GLU A 20 -8.82 -5.80 18.90
N ALA A 21 -8.86 -4.51 19.26
CA ALA A 21 -7.80 -3.56 18.94
C ALA A 21 -6.47 -3.95 19.59
N ALA A 22 -6.51 -4.42 20.84
CA ALA A 22 -5.33 -4.93 21.56
C ALA A 22 -4.81 -6.23 20.92
N ARG A 23 -5.69 -7.17 20.57
CA ARG A 23 -5.34 -8.40 19.83
C ARG A 23 -4.63 -8.11 18.51
N ARG A 24 -5.04 -7.03 17.82
CA ARG A 24 -4.42 -6.53 16.57
C ARG A 24 -3.17 -5.68 16.79
N GLY A 25 -2.74 -5.43 18.02
CA GLY A 25 -1.57 -4.59 18.33
C GLY A 25 -1.72 -3.13 17.91
N LEU A 26 -2.94 -2.60 17.87
CA LEU A 26 -3.19 -1.20 17.48
C LEU A 26 -2.78 -0.24 18.61
N SER A 27 -2.11 0.86 18.24
CA SER A 27 -1.89 1.98 19.16
C SER A 27 -3.19 2.75 19.42
N ASP A 28 -3.25 3.51 20.51
CA ASP A 28 -4.42 4.32 20.87
C ASP A 28 -4.80 5.31 19.76
N THR A 29 -3.82 5.86 19.05
CA THR A 29 -4.05 6.71 17.87
C THR A 29 -4.75 5.96 16.74
N LYS A 30 -4.33 4.71 16.46
CA LYS A 30 -4.94 3.89 15.41
C LYS A 30 -6.33 3.40 15.80
N ALA A 31 -6.53 3.03 17.06
CA ALA A 31 -7.84 2.69 17.60
C ALA A 31 -8.81 3.88 17.55
N ALA A 32 -8.32 5.08 17.88
CA ALA A 32 -9.11 6.31 17.81
C ALA A 32 -9.49 6.69 16.38
N ALA A 33 -8.58 6.53 15.43
CA ALA A 33 -8.89 6.72 14.00
C ALA A 33 -10.01 5.77 13.53
N ALA A 34 -10.00 4.50 13.98
CA ALA A 34 -11.04 3.54 13.64
C ALA A 34 -12.43 3.90 14.20
N LEU A 35 -12.50 4.64 15.30
CA LEU A 35 -13.74 5.15 15.88
C LEU A 35 -14.09 6.59 15.42
N GLY A 36 -13.22 7.24 14.64
CA GLY A 36 -13.37 8.67 14.30
C GLY A 36 -13.33 9.55 15.55
N MET A 37 -12.38 9.30 16.46
CA MET A 37 -12.22 9.97 17.75
C MET A 37 -10.77 10.41 17.97
N SER A 38 -10.53 11.21 19.02
CA SER A 38 -9.16 11.54 19.45
C SER A 38 -8.56 10.43 20.32
N ALA A 39 -7.23 10.29 20.30
CA ALA A 39 -6.52 9.34 21.16
C ALA A 39 -6.81 9.57 22.65
N THR A 40 -6.93 10.84 23.07
CA THR A 40 -7.31 11.23 24.43
C THR A 40 -8.70 10.73 24.80
N THR A 41 -9.65 10.80 23.87
CA THR A 41 -11.02 10.32 24.11
C THR A 41 -11.06 8.80 24.30
N VAL A 42 -10.36 8.04 23.44
CA VAL A 42 -10.26 6.58 23.57
C VAL A 42 -9.57 6.16 24.86
N SER A 43 -8.51 6.87 25.27
CA SER A 43 -7.84 6.63 26.55
C SER A 43 -8.78 6.85 27.75
N ARG A 44 -9.58 7.93 27.74
CA ARG A 44 -10.59 8.19 28.77
C ARG A 44 -11.69 7.12 28.80
N VAL A 45 -12.17 6.67 27.64
CA VAL A 45 -13.16 5.58 27.53
C VAL A 45 -12.59 4.28 28.10
N ARG A 46 -11.36 3.90 27.71
CA ARG A 46 -10.69 2.69 28.22
C ARG A 46 -10.54 2.71 29.73
N ARG A 47 -10.28 3.87 30.31
CA ARG A 47 -10.11 4.08 31.76
C ARG A 47 -11.43 4.24 32.52
N GLY A 48 -12.58 4.24 31.84
CA GLY A 48 -13.89 4.44 32.47
C GLY A 48 -14.14 5.87 32.99
N ILE A 49 -13.35 6.86 32.57
CA ILE A 49 -13.44 8.28 33.00
C ILE A 49 -14.00 9.21 31.90
N TYR A 50 -14.64 8.62 30.90
CA TYR A 50 -15.29 9.36 29.82
C TYR A 50 -16.74 9.67 30.22
N GLU A 51 -17.03 10.97 30.38
CA GLU A 51 -18.34 11.47 30.82
C GLU A 51 -19.27 11.84 29.65
N GLY A 52 -18.85 11.57 28.42
CA GLY A 52 -19.65 11.84 27.22
C GLY A 52 -20.61 10.69 26.87
N ASP A 53 -21.18 10.76 25.67
CA ASP A 53 -22.17 9.80 25.19
C ASP A 53 -21.52 8.43 24.88
N LEU A 54 -21.59 7.52 25.85
CA LEU A 54 -21.11 6.14 25.70
C LEU A 54 -21.95 5.32 24.72
N ALA A 55 -23.22 5.67 24.45
CA ALA A 55 -24.04 4.96 23.48
C ALA A 55 -23.56 5.25 22.05
N ALA A 56 -23.28 6.51 21.73
CA ALA A 56 -22.70 6.89 20.44
C ALA A 56 -21.31 6.25 20.21
N VAL A 57 -20.51 6.09 21.28
CA VAL A 57 -19.23 5.36 21.20
C VAL A 57 -19.45 3.86 20.97
N ALA A 58 -20.48 3.27 21.59
CA ALA A 58 -20.84 1.88 21.39
C ALA A 58 -21.30 1.60 19.95
N ASP A 59 -22.07 2.49 19.32
CA ASP A 59 -22.49 2.36 17.92
C ASP A 59 -21.28 2.40 16.96
N LYS A 60 -20.36 3.33 17.19
CA LYS A 60 -19.09 3.43 16.44
C LYS A 60 -18.25 2.16 16.62
N ALA A 61 -18.16 1.64 17.84
CA ALA A 61 -17.44 0.42 18.14
C ALA A 61 -18.08 -0.82 17.48
N ALA A 62 -19.42 -0.92 17.50
CA ALA A 62 -20.16 -1.99 16.83
C ALA A 62 -19.97 -1.95 15.31
N LEU A 63 -20.04 -0.77 14.70
CA LEU A 63 -19.75 -0.60 13.27
C LEU A 63 -18.30 -0.96 12.95
N ALA A 64 -17.33 -0.49 13.74
CA ALA A 64 -15.93 -0.81 13.53
C ALA A 64 -15.65 -2.31 13.63
N LEU A 65 -16.21 -2.99 14.65
CA LEU A 65 -16.14 -4.44 14.81
C LEU A 65 -16.76 -5.18 13.63
N ARG A 66 -17.96 -4.77 13.19
CA ARG A 66 -18.63 -5.36 12.03
C ARG A 66 -17.77 -5.21 10.77
N LEU A 67 -17.24 -4.02 10.50
CA LEU A 67 -16.36 -3.78 9.36
C LEU A 67 -15.06 -4.59 9.48
N TRP A 68 -14.52 -4.79 10.69
CA TRP A 68 -13.35 -5.63 10.91
C TRP A 68 -13.64 -7.11 10.68
N GLN A 69 -14.83 -7.58 11.05
CA GLN A 69 -15.27 -8.94 10.76
C GLN A 69 -15.48 -9.14 9.26
N GLU A 70 -16.17 -8.22 8.58
CA GLU A 70 -16.38 -8.23 7.13
C GLU A 70 -15.05 -8.14 6.35
N ARG A 71 -14.04 -7.45 6.89
CA ARG A 71 -12.69 -7.35 6.28
C ARG A 71 -11.75 -8.52 6.64
N GLY A 72 -12.11 -9.38 7.59
CA GLY A 72 -11.22 -10.40 8.17
C GLY A 72 -10.01 -9.80 8.92
N ASP A 73 -8.94 -10.58 9.10
CA ASP A 73 -7.66 -10.12 9.70
C ASP A 73 -6.94 -9.01 8.89
N GLY A 74 -7.59 -8.45 7.86
CA GLY A 74 -7.20 -7.23 7.17
C GLY A 74 -5.95 -7.35 6.30
N ARG A 75 -5.16 -8.41 6.46
CA ARG A 75 -4.05 -8.78 5.59
C ARG A 75 -4.50 -9.93 4.71
N ARG A 76 -4.95 -9.61 3.50
CA ARG A 76 -4.97 -10.61 2.42
C ARG A 76 -3.56 -11.15 2.31
N ALA A 77 -3.38 -12.47 2.44
CA ALA A 77 -2.05 -13.05 2.36
C ALA A 77 -1.44 -12.70 1.00
N PHE A 78 -0.16 -12.34 1.01
CA PHE A 78 0.52 -11.94 -0.21
C PHE A 78 0.68 -13.15 -1.13
N VAL A 79 0.16 -13.05 -2.35
CA VAL A 79 0.30 -14.08 -3.40
C VAL A 79 1.53 -13.76 -4.25
N ALA A 80 2.48 -14.69 -4.31
CA ALA A 80 3.70 -14.53 -5.10
C ALA A 80 3.40 -14.64 -6.61
N THR A 81 3.21 -13.48 -7.25
CA THR A 81 2.99 -13.34 -8.69
C THR A 81 4.31 -13.18 -9.46
N SER A 82 4.26 -13.38 -10.78
CA SER A 82 5.40 -13.07 -11.66
C SER A 82 5.72 -11.58 -11.69
N ILE A 83 4.70 -10.71 -11.55
CA ILE A 83 4.89 -9.26 -11.35
C ILE A 83 5.68 -8.98 -10.06
N ALA A 84 5.29 -9.59 -8.95
CA ALA A 84 6.01 -9.45 -7.68
C ALA A 84 7.47 -9.90 -7.79
N ALA A 85 7.73 -11.05 -8.42
CA ALA A 85 9.09 -11.55 -8.60
C ALA A 85 9.97 -10.57 -9.38
N LYS A 86 9.44 -9.94 -10.44
CA LYS A 86 10.15 -8.89 -11.20
C LYS A 86 10.40 -7.64 -10.36
N VAL A 87 9.40 -7.20 -9.58
CA VAL A 87 9.54 -6.05 -8.65
C VAL A 87 10.62 -6.30 -7.62
N PHE A 88 10.65 -7.50 -7.02
CA PHE A 88 11.64 -7.87 -6.01
C PHE A 88 13.04 -7.87 -6.62
N THR A 89 13.21 -8.53 -7.77
CA THR A 89 14.47 -8.56 -8.52
C THR A 89 14.97 -7.14 -8.84
N ALA A 90 14.07 -6.25 -9.26
CA ALA A 90 14.37 -4.86 -9.53
C ALA A 90 14.83 -4.10 -8.26
N CYS A 91 14.16 -4.31 -7.13
CA CYS A 91 14.53 -3.69 -5.85
C CYS A 91 15.88 -4.22 -5.32
N ASP A 92 16.10 -5.53 -5.38
CA ASP A 92 17.36 -6.18 -5.00
C ASP A 92 18.51 -5.66 -5.87
N PHE A 93 18.28 -5.51 -7.17
CA PHE A 93 19.26 -4.95 -8.09
C PHE A 93 19.58 -3.49 -7.74
N ALA A 94 18.56 -2.65 -7.54
CA ALA A 94 18.74 -1.24 -7.21
C ALA A 94 19.53 -1.05 -5.92
N LEU A 95 19.23 -1.86 -4.90
CA LEU A 95 19.91 -1.83 -3.60
C LEU A 95 21.35 -2.35 -3.70
N SER A 96 21.57 -3.53 -4.28
CA SER A 96 22.89 -4.18 -4.31
C SER A 96 23.87 -3.52 -5.26
N ARG A 97 23.40 -2.91 -6.36
CA ARG A 97 24.23 -2.28 -7.38
C ARG A 97 24.25 -0.76 -7.30
N GLN A 98 23.48 -0.17 -6.38
CA GLN A 98 23.33 1.29 -6.22
C GLN A 98 23.02 1.98 -7.57
N THR A 99 22.26 1.28 -8.41
CA THR A 99 21.91 1.70 -9.77
C THR A 99 20.42 2.00 -9.80
N PRO A 100 19.99 3.19 -10.24
CA PRO A 100 18.58 3.51 -10.28
C PRO A 100 17.80 2.53 -11.14
N VAL A 101 16.58 2.22 -10.74
CA VAL A 101 15.64 1.42 -11.52
C VAL A 101 14.38 2.21 -11.77
N ILE A 102 13.91 2.18 -13.01
CA ILE A 102 12.66 2.79 -13.43
C ILE A 102 11.71 1.64 -13.74
N LEU A 103 10.71 1.47 -12.89
CA LEU A 103 9.78 0.36 -12.93
C LEU A 103 8.43 0.84 -13.45
N THR A 104 8.05 0.40 -14.64
CA THR A 104 6.82 0.86 -15.31
C THR A 104 5.89 -0.29 -15.61
N GLY A 105 4.59 -0.04 -15.53
CA GLY A 105 3.55 -1.00 -15.91
C GLY A 105 2.17 -0.42 -15.72
N GLU A 106 1.15 -1.13 -16.18
CA GLU A 106 -0.23 -0.65 -16.07
C GLU A 106 -0.68 -0.52 -14.62
N SER A 107 -1.65 0.37 -14.39
CA SER A 107 -2.33 0.47 -13.10
C SER A 107 -2.99 -0.86 -12.71
N GLN A 108 -3.09 -1.13 -11.41
CA GLN A 108 -3.82 -2.28 -10.86
C GLN A 108 -3.29 -3.68 -11.24
N ILE A 109 -2.05 -3.81 -11.71
CA ILE A 109 -1.38 -5.12 -11.92
C ILE A 109 -0.63 -5.65 -10.67
N GLY A 110 -0.63 -4.89 -9.57
CA GLY A 110 -0.01 -5.29 -8.29
C GLY A 110 1.37 -4.69 -7.98
N LYS A 111 1.76 -3.59 -8.64
CA LYS A 111 3.07 -2.92 -8.41
C LYS A 111 3.22 -2.45 -6.96
N THR A 112 2.32 -1.58 -6.49
CA THR A 112 2.34 -1.03 -5.12
C THR A 112 2.33 -2.14 -4.06
N THR A 113 1.44 -3.13 -4.20
CA THR A 113 1.37 -4.28 -3.27
C THR A 113 2.68 -5.07 -3.23
N ALA A 114 3.36 -5.23 -4.37
CA ALA A 114 4.67 -5.88 -4.41
C ALA A 114 5.77 -5.02 -3.76
N LEU A 115 5.78 -3.70 -3.97
CA LEU A 115 6.75 -2.79 -3.34
C LEU A 115 6.58 -2.75 -1.82
N GLU A 116 5.33 -2.67 -1.35
CA GLU A 116 4.99 -2.72 0.08
C GLU A 116 5.43 -4.04 0.72
N GLU A 117 5.16 -5.17 0.04
CA GLU A 117 5.58 -6.48 0.55
C GLU A 117 7.10 -6.65 0.54
N TYR A 118 7.79 -6.15 -0.49
CA TYR A 118 9.25 -6.14 -0.51
C TYR A 118 9.80 -5.32 0.67
N ALA A 119 9.28 -4.11 0.88
CA ALA A 119 9.68 -3.26 1.99
C ALA A 119 9.43 -3.92 3.36
N ARG A 120 8.37 -4.72 3.48
CA ARG A 120 8.04 -5.48 4.69
C ARG A 120 8.97 -6.67 4.94
N ARG A 121 9.46 -7.33 3.87
CA ARG A 121 10.29 -8.54 3.95
C ARG A 121 11.78 -8.28 3.95
N SER A 122 12.22 -7.11 3.47
CA SER A 122 13.64 -6.80 3.33
C SER A 122 14.30 -6.61 4.69
N ASP A 123 15.46 -7.24 4.88
CA ASP A 123 16.33 -7.00 6.03
C ASP A 123 17.05 -5.64 5.93
N ALA A 124 17.15 -5.09 4.71
CA ALA A 124 17.73 -3.79 4.48
C ALA A 124 16.72 -2.66 4.78
N PRO A 125 17.18 -1.46 5.15
CA PRO A 125 16.31 -0.30 5.28
C PRO A 125 15.67 0.07 3.92
N VAL A 126 14.38 -0.23 3.76
CA VAL A 126 13.58 0.23 2.62
C VAL A 126 12.71 1.41 3.03
N ARG A 127 12.65 2.43 2.18
CA ARG A 127 11.95 3.69 2.39
C ARG A 127 11.03 3.92 1.22
N LEU A 128 9.77 3.57 1.39
CA LEU A 128 8.74 3.69 0.37
C LEU A 128 7.97 4.99 0.61
N VAL A 129 8.00 5.88 -0.38
CA VAL A 129 7.16 7.07 -0.43
C VAL A 129 6.25 6.94 -1.64
N ARG A 130 4.94 7.10 -1.43
CA ARG A 130 3.97 7.21 -2.53
C ARG A 130 3.83 8.69 -2.87
N MET A 131 3.94 9.04 -4.15
CA MET A 131 3.83 10.42 -4.56
C MET A 131 2.44 10.99 -4.20
N PRO A 132 2.35 12.11 -3.48
CA PRO A 132 1.06 12.72 -3.16
C PRO A 132 0.44 13.35 -4.41
N ALA A 133 -0.89 13.32 -4.50
CA ALA A 133 -1.61 14.09 -5.52
C ALA A 133 -1.37 15.60 -5.31
N ALA A 134 -1.24 16.33 -6.42
CA ALA A 134 -0.93 17.77 -6.43
C ALA A 134 0.33 18.11 -5.61
N ALA A 135 1.35 17.26 -5.69
CA ALA A 135 2.59 17.41 -4.94
C ALA A 135 3.23 18.77 -5.19
N ASN A 136 3.66 19.41 -4.10
CA ASN A 136 4.67 20.46 -4.14
C ASN A 136 5.90 20.01 -3.34
N LEU A 137 7.01 20.75 -3.47
CA LEU A 137 8.27 20.34 -2.83
C LEU A 137 8.16 20.21 -1.29
N PRO A 138 7.54 21.15 -0.54
CA PRO A 138 7.31 20.99 0.90
C PRO A 138 6.56 19.72 1.27
N LEU A 139 5.47 19.39 0.56
CA LEU A 139 4.66 18.20 0.82
C LEU A 139 5.44 16.91 0.49
N PHE A 140 6.15 16.88 -0.64
CA PHE A 140 7.02 15.75 -0.99
C PHE A 140 8.10 15.50 0.07
N LEU A 141 8.74 16.56 0.58
CA LEU A 141 9.74 16.44 1.65
C LEU A 141 9.12 16.02 2.99
N GLU A 142 7.85 16.30 3.22
CA GLU A 142 7.12 15.86 4.41
C GLU A 142 6.85 14.36 4.37
N GLU A 143 6.24 13.88 3.28
CA GLU A 143 5.99 12.45 3.04
C GLU A 143 7.28 11.64 3.10
N LEU A 144 8.36 12.16 2.49
CA LEU A 144 9.66 11.49 2.53
C LEU A 144 10.28 11.49 3.94
N ALA A 145 10.14 12.58 4.71
CA ALA A 145 10.62 12.61 6.08
C ALA A 145 9.86 11.62 6.97
N GLU A 146 8.53 11.52 6.80
CA GLU A 146 7.70 10.55 7.49
C GLU A 146 8.09 9.11 7.15
N ALA A 147 8.25 8.79 5.87
CA ALA A 147 8.72 7.48 5.41
C ALA A 147 10.10 7.10 5.97
N LEU A 148 10.95 8.10 6.24
CA LEU A 148 12.28 7.93 6.84
C LEU A 148 12.28 7.91 8.37
N GLY A 149 11.16 8.19 9.04
CA GLY A 149 11.10 8.35 10.50
C GLY A 149 11.85 9.60 10.99
N VAL A 150 11.98 10.62 10.14
CA VAL A 150 12.75 11.84 10.40
C VAL A 150 11.82 12.94 10.90
N ALA A 151 11.84 13.19 12.21
CA ALA A 151 11.18 14.38 12.77
C ALA A 151 12.00 15.64 12.41
N ALA A 152 11.41 16.56 11.65
CA ALA A 152 12.09 17.76 11.15
C ALA A 152 11.14 18.94 10.91
N LYS A 153 11.59 20.14 11.28
CA LYS A 153 10.93 21.40 10.87
C LYS A 153 11.09 21.61 9.35
N PRO A 154 10.18 22.32 8.66
CA PRO A 154 10.22 22.49 7.20
C PRO A 154 11.59 22.89 6.61
N GLY A 155 12.30 23.84 7.24
CA GLY A 155 13.62 24.30 6.78
C GLY A 155 14.77 23.29 6.96
N GLU A 156 14.58 22.25 7.80
CA GLU A 156 15.61 21.25 8.10
C GLU A 156 15.39 19.92 7.37
N ARG A 157 14.17 19.67 6.85
CA ARG A 157 13.75 18.39 6.26
C ARG A 157 14.75 17.85 5.25
N ARG A 158 15.10 18.64 4.21
CA ARG A 158 16.03 18.22 3.15
C ARG A 158 17.38 17.74 3.71
N ARG A 159 17.97 18.48 4.66
CA ARG A 159 19.27 18.13 5.27
C ARG A 159 19.17 16.87 6.12
N ARG A 160 18.08 16.69 6.88
CA ARG A 160 17.91 15.50 7.73
C ARG A 160 17.59 14.25 6.91
N ILE A 161 16.79 14.39 5.85
CA ILE A 161 16.53 13.32 4.86
C ILE A 161 17.84 12.82 4.25
N LEU A 162 18.69 13.74 3.78
CA LEU A 162 20.02 13.40 3.23
C LEU A 162 20.90 12.63 4.21
N ARG A 163 20.80 12.90 5.52
CA ARG A 163 21.57 12.20 6.56
C ARG A 163 20.99 10.82 6.91
N ALA A 164 19.70 10.61 6.66
CA ALA A 164 19.02 9.35 6.93
C ALA A 164 19.21 8.32 5.79
N LEU A 165 19.55 8.79 4.60
CA LEU A 165 19.84 7.96 3.44
C LEU A 165 21.35 7.66 3.34
N ASN A 166 21.67 6.44 2.94
CA ASN A 166 23.02 5.99 2.66
C ASN A 166 22.98 4.84 1.65
N ASP A 167 24.16 4.31 1.36
CA ASP A 167 24.45 3.32 0.34
C ASP A 167 23.91 1.90 0.64
N ARG A 168 23.34 1.69 1.84
CA ARG A 168 22.64 0.48 2.29
C ARG A 168 21.13 0.65 2.37
N THR A 169 20.61 1.84 2.06
CA THR A 169 19.18 2.14 2.09
C THR A 169 18.61 2.05 0.67
N LEU A 170 17.39 1.52 0.52
CA LEU A 170 16.62 1.59 -0.72
C LEU A 170 15.53 2.66 -0.60
N LEU A 171 15.59 3.68 -1.45
CA LEU A 171 14.51 4.66 -1.63
C LEU A 171 13.61 4.22 -2.79
N ILE A 172 12.33 3.99 -2.50
CA ILE A 172 11.29 3.69 -3.48
C ILE A 172 10.35 4.89 -3.56
N VAL A 173 10.21 5.46 -4.75
CA VAL A 173 9.22 6.51 -5.05
C VAL A 173 8.14 5.88 -5.93
N ASP A 174 7.00 5.54 -5.34
CA ASP A 174 5.85 4.97 -6.05
C ASP A 174 4.93 6.04 -6.62
N GLU A 175 4.17 5.68 -7.65
CA GLU A 175 3.23 6.55 -8.36
C GLU A 175 3.86 7.86 -8.90
N ILE A 176 5.10 7.79 -9.40
CA ILE A 176 5.83 9.01 -9.82
C ILE A 176 5.15 9.79 -10.97
N HIS A 177 4.26 9.14 -11.71
CA HIS A 177 3.43 9.76 -12.76
C HIS A 177 2.45 10.81 -12.21
N GLU A 178 2.16 10.83 -10.91
CA GLU A 178 1.39 11.90 -10.27
C GLU A 178 2.03 13.28 -10.47
N LEU A 179 3.37 13.34 -10.57
CA LEU A 179 4.09 14.57 -10.88
C LEU A 179 3.76 15.15 -12.26
N VAL A 180 3.21 14.35 -13.17
CA VAL A 180 2.75 14.79 -14.49
C VAL A 180 1.29 15.20 -14.43
N HIS A 181 0.45 14.40 -13.77
CA HIS A 181 -0.99 14.55 -13.80
C HIS A 181 -1.51 15.72 -12.98
N THR A 182 -0.98 15.88 -11.77
CA THR A 182 -1.60 16.76 -10.77
C THR A 182 -0.68 17.88 -10.30
N THR A 183 0.58 17.85 -10.72
CA THR A 183 1.60 18.83 -10.31
C THR A 183 1.99 19.76 -11.47
N GLY A 184 2.06 21.07 -11.21
CA GLY A 184 2.54 22.04 -12.19
C GLY A 184 4.03 21.84 -12.53
N ARG A 185 4.42 22.08 -13.79
CA ARG A 185 5.77 21.78 -14.33
C ARG A 185 6.94 22.27 -13.47
N ASP A 186 6.83 23.46 -12.88
CA ASP A 186 7.89 24.02 -12.02
C ASP A 186 8.10 23.21 -10.74
N HIS A 187 7.01 22.71 -10.14
CA HIS A 187 7.07 21.85 -8.97
C HIS A 187 7.64 20.48 -9.34
N THR A 188 7.22 19.90 -10.46
CA THR A 188 7.75 18.65 -11.01
C THR A 188 9.27 18.73 -11.15
N LYS A 189 9.79 19.75 -11.84
CA LYS A 189 11.24 19.94 -12.01
C LYS A 189 11.99 20.02 -10.69
N ARG A 190 11.46 20.77 -9.70
CA ARG A 190 12.08 20.91 -8.37
C ARG A 190 12.12 19.60 -7.60
N ILE A 191 11.04 18.81 -7.64
CA ILE A 191 10.98 17.49 -6.99
C ILE A 191 11.97 16.53 -7.64
N CYS A 192 12.01 16.50 -8.98
CA CYS A 192 12.95 15.70 -9.76
C CYS A 192 14.42 16.03 -9.43
N GLU A 193 14.77 17.33 -9.32
CA GLU A 193 16.13 17.76 -8.91
C GLU A 193 16.48 17.30 -7.50
N VAL A 194 15.52 17.31 -6.58
CA VAL A 194 15.74 16.81 -5.21
C VAL A 194 15.95 15.31 -5.21
N ILE A 195 15.15 14.53 -5.95
CA ILE A 195 15.34 13.08 -6.08
C ILE A 195 16.75 12.77 -6.63
N ARG A 196 17.17 13.49 -7.69
CA ARG A 196 18.51 13.35 -8.26
C ARG A 196 19.61 13.67 -7.24
N GLU A 197 19.47 14.77 -6.50
CA GLU A 197 20.43 15.16 -5.47
C GLU A 197 20.54 14.10 -4.36
N LEU A 198 19.40 13.57 -3.88
CA LEU A 198 19.37 12.53 -2.87
C LEU A 198 20.18 11.32 -3.33
N TYR A 199 19.96 10.83 -4.55
CA TYR A 199 20.73 9.74 -5.12
C TYR A 199 22.23 10.07 -5.26
N ASP A 200 22.58 11.18 -5.92
CA ASP A 200 23.97 11.54 -6.20
C ASP A 200 24.81 11.70 -4.91
N ARG A 201 24.20 12.27 -3.85
CA ARG A 201 24.90 12.55 -2.58
C ARG A 201 24.98 11.37 -1.63
N THR A 202 24.02 10.44 -1.69
CA THR A 202 23.89 9.36 -0.69
C THR A 202 24.25 7.99 -1.25
N ARG A 203 24.20 7.84 -2.58
CA ARG A 203 24.36 6.56 -3.30
C ARG A 203 23.42 5.46 -2.80
N CYS A 204 22.27 5.84 -2.24
CA CYS A 204 21.21 4.89 -1.93
C CYS A 204 20.73 4.15 -3.18
N GLY A 205 20.19 2.95 -2.99
CA GLY A 205 19.41 2.31 -4.03
C GLY A 205 18.19 3.18 -4.34
N LEU A 206 17.83 3.31 -5.62
CA LEU A 206 16.70 4.14 -6.05
C LEU A 206 15.78 3.35 -6.98
N VAL A 207 14.49 3.27 -6.65
CA VAL A 207 13.44 2.76 -7.52
C VAL A 207 12.41 3.86 -7.75
N LEU A 208 12.16 4.20 -9.01
CA LEU A 208 11.08 5.08 -9.41
C LEU A 208 9.99 4.21 -10.07
N CYS A 209 8.83 4.09 -9.44
CA CYS A 209 7.72 3.27 -9.93
C CYS A 209 6.58 4.15 -10.46
N GLY A 210 6.00 3.77 -11.60
CA GLY A 210 4.86 4.46 -12.17
C GLY A 210 4.20 3.73 -13.32
N THR A 211 3.36 4.45 -14.06
CA THR A 211 2.78 4.01 -15.33
C THR A 211 3.72 4.34 -16.49
N GLU A 212 3.42 3.83 -17.70
CA GLU A 212 4.16 4.17 -18.91
C GLU A 212 4.12 5.69 -19.23
N LEU A 213 3.16 6.42 -18.69
CA LEU A 213 3.11 7.88 -18.81
C LEU A 213 4.30 8.56 -18.12
N ALA A 214 4.71 8.08 -16.94
CA ALA A 214 5.92 8.60 -16.30
C ALA A 214 7.14 8.45 -17.21
N GLU A 215 7.22 7.35 -17.95
CA GLU A 215 8.33 7.12 -18.88
C GLU A 215 8.29 8.07 -20.08
N THR A 216 7.11 8.27 -20.64
CA THR A 216 6.93 9.17 -21.79
C THR A 216 7.23 10.62 -21.41
N ASP A 217 6.71 11.11 -20.29
CA ASP A 217 6.72 12.55 -19.98
C ASP A 217 7.87 12.98 -19.06
N LEU A 218 8.23 12.16 -18.07
CA LEU A 218 9.28 12.49 -17.10
C LEU A 218 10.66 11.99 -17.50
N ILE A 219 10.78 11.17 -18.54
CA ILE A 219 12.08 10.60 -18.96
C ILE A 219 12.42 10.97 -20.40
N HIS A 220 11.45 10.86 -21.31
CA HIS A 220 11.66 11.16 -22.73
C HIS A 220 11.01 12.47 -23.19
N GLY A 221 10.14 13.05 -22.36
CA GLY A 221 9.28 14.16 -22.70
C GLY A 221 9.89 15.54 -22.43
N PRO A 222 9.12 16.61 -22.71
CA PRO A 222 9.58 17.99 -22.54
C PRO A 222 9.89 18.35 -21.08
N ASP A 223 9.38 17.58 -20.12
CA ASP A 223 9.56 17.79 -18.69
C ASP A 223 10.63 16.85 -18.09
N ALA A 224 11.37 16.12 -18.95
CA ALA A 224 12.31 15.09 -18.52
C ALA A 224 13.42 15.59 -17.57
N GLY A 225 13.90 16.82 -17.76
CA GLY A 225 14.75 17.56 -16.79
C GLY A 225 15.77 16.70 -16.02
N ALA A 226 15.71 16.74 -14.69
CA ALA A 226 16.60 16.00 -13.80
C ALA A 226 16.41 14.48 -13.87
N LEU A 227 15.18 14.00 -14.14
CA LEU A 227 14.89 12.58 -14.24
C LEU A 227 15.50 11.96 -15.50
N ALA A 228 15.66 12.72 -16.59
CA ALA A 228 16.41 12.28 -17.76
C ALA A 228 17.86 11.92 -17.40
N GLN A 229 18.47 12.66 -16.46
CA GLN A 229 19.84 12.40 -16.00
C GLN A 229 19.92 11.10 -15.20
N ILE A 230 18.92 10.85 -14.34
CA ILE A 230 18.80 9.58 -13.61
C ILE A 230 18.56 8.44 -14.61
N ALA A 231 17.63 8.62 -15.54
CA ALA A 231 17.23 7.61 -16.51
C ALA A 231 18.38 7.13 -17.41
N ARG A 232 19.30 8.02 -17.81
CA ARG A 232 20.53 7.63 -18.53
C ARG A 232 21.42 6.65 -17.78
N ARG A 233 21.31 6.63 -16.44
CA ARG A 233 22.06 5.72 -15.56
C ARG A 233 21.19 4.59 -15.02
N ALA A 234 19.89 4.61 -15.33
CA ALA A 234 18.92 3.69 -14.77
C ALA A 234 18.73 2.46 -15.64
N ILE A 235 18.26 1.37 -15.03
CA ILE A 235 17.69 0.25 -15.75
C ILE A 235 16.17 0.41 -15.83
N ALA A 236 15.63 0.33 -17.04
CA ALA A 236 14.18 0.33 -17.25
C ALA A 236 13.63 -1.09 -17.17
N VAL A 237 12.70 -1.33 -16.23
CA VAL A 237 12.00 -2.61 -16.03
C VAL A 237 10.53 -2.42 -16.36
N ARG A 238 10.08 -3.03 -17.46
CA ARG A 238 8.68 -2.95 -17.92
C ARG A 238 7.91 -4.21 -17.52
N LEU A 239 6.90 -4.04 -16.69
CA LEU A 239 6.09 -5.12 -16.11
C LEU A 239 4.97 -5.61 -17.02
N GLY A 240 4.55 -4.78 -17.99
CA GLY A 240 3.52 -5.08 -18.98
C GLY A 240 2.21 -4.33 -18.73
N ARG A 241 1.28 -4.49 -19.68
CA ARG A 241 0.00 -3.76 -19.72
C ARG A 241 -1.21 -4.49 -19.14
N ARG A 242 -1.04 -5.77 -18.80
CA ARG A 242 -2.12 -6.63 -18.30
C ARG A 242 -1.59 -7.55 -17.22
N LEU A 243 -2.48 -7.97 -16.33
CA LEU A 243 -2.20 -9.03 -15.39
C LEU A 243 -1.98 -10.35 -16.16
N PRO A 244 -0.83 -11.04 -16.01
CA PRO A 244 -0.64 -12.34 -16.61
C PRO A 244 -1.69 -13.34 -16.11
N LEU A 245 -2.30 -14.11 -17.02
CA LEU A 245 -3.34 -15.09 -16.65
C LEU A 245 -2.85 -16.07 -15.58
N GLN A 246 -1.60 -16.51 -15.66
CA GLN A 246 -0.98 -17.37 -14.64
C GLN A 246 -0.99 -16.74 -13.23
N ASP A 247 -0.86 -15.42 -13.14
CA ASP A 247 -0.89 -14.71 -11.86
C ASP A 247 -2.32 -14.55 -11.36
N ALA A 248 -3.27 -14.28 -12.25
CA ALA A 248 -4.70 -14.31 -11.93
C ALA A 248 -5.11 -15.67 -11.38
N LEU A 249 -4.64 -16.76 -12.00
CA LEU A 249 -4.89 -18.13 -11.56
C LEU A 249 -4.25 -18.46 -10.21
N LYS A 250 -3.02 -17.99 -9.94
CA LYS A 250 -2.40 -18.12 -8.62
C LYS A 250 -3.21 -17.45 -7.53
N VAL A 251 -3.74 -16.26 -7.80
CA VAL A 251 -4.60 -15.53 -6.86
C VAL A 251 -5.92 -16.27 -6.66
N ALA A 252 -6.56 -16.73 -7.72
CA ALA A 252 -7.78 -17.54 -7.61
C ALA A 252 -7.55 -18.81 -6.79
N GLY A 253 -6.48 -19.55 -7.07
CA GLY A 253 -6.10 -20.76 -6.35
C GLY A 253 -5.77 -20.52 -4.87
N HIS A 254 -5.23 -19.35 -4.52
CA HIS A 254 -5.03 -18.97 -3.12
C HIS A 254 -6.33 -18.95 -2.31
N TYR A 255 -7.46 -18.63 -2.95
CA TYR A 255 -8.80 -18.68 -2.33
C TYR A 255 -9.48 -20.06 -2.46
N GLY A 256 -8.75 -21.10 -2.84
CA GLY A 256 -9.25 -22.47 -2.89
C GLY A 256 -10.00 -22.85 -4.17
N LEU A 257 -9.93 -22.03 -5.21
CA LEU A 257 -10.53 -22.38 -6.51
C LEU A 257 -9.76 -23.51 -7.19
N PRO A 258 -10.46 -24.49 -7.80
CA PRO A 258 -9.83 -25.63 -8.46
C PRO A 258 -9.17 -25.23 -9.79
N ALA A 259 -8.60 -26.21 -10.49
CA ALA A 259 -8.06 -26.00 -11.84
C ALA A 259 -9.09 -25.31 -12.76
N PRO A 260 -8.68 -24.32 -13.56
CA PRO A 260 -9.61 -23.50 -14.32
C PRO A 260 -10.21 -24.26 -15.50
N THR A 261 -11.51 -24.04 -15.72
CA THR A 261 -12.18 -24.33 -16.99
C THR A 261 -11.80 -23.28 -18.05
N ASP A 262 -12.11 -23.53 -19.32
CA ASP A 262 -11.88 -22.53 -20.38
C ASP A 262 -12.69 -21.25 -20.15
N ALA A 263 -13.95 -21.39 -19.73
CA ALA A 263 -14.79 -20.26 -19.35
C ALA A 263 -14.18 -19.43 -18.20
N ALA A 264 -13.58 -20.08 -17.20
CA ALA A 264 -12.88 -19.39 -16.12
C ALA A 264 -11.64 -18.64 -16.62
N ARG A 265 -10.84 -19.25 -17.51
CA ARG A 265 -9.67 -18.59 -18.11
C ARG A 265 -10.08 -17.32 -18.84
N ASP A 266 -11.12 -17.40 -19.67
CA ASP A 266 -11.58 -16.27 -20.46
C ASP A 266 -12.19 -15.18 -19.59
N ALA A 267 -12.91 -15.53 -18.52
CA ALA A 267 -13.44 -14.57 -17.56
C ALA A 267 -12.36 -13.84 -16.75
N LEU A 268 -11.17 -14.44 -16.57
CA LEU A 268 -10.04 -13.83 -15.85
C LEU A 268 -9.20 -12.89 -16.73
N ARG A 269 -9.05 -13.18 -18.02
CA ARG A 269 -8.19 -12.39 -18.95
C ARG A 269 -8.42 -10.88 -18.92
N PRO A 270 -9.66 -10.35 -18.86
CA PRO A 270 -9.88 -8.90 -18.88
C PRO A 270 -9.73 -8.24 -17.51
N LEU A 271 -9.53 -9.00 -16.43
CA LEU A 271 -9.60 -8.47 -15.07
C LEU A 271 -8.25 -7.95 -14.57
N PHE A 272 -8.33 -6.91 -13.74
CA PHE A 272 -7.23 -6.42 -12.93
C PHE A 272 -7.06 -7.24 -11.65
N LEU A 273 -5.89 -7.13 -11.01
CA LEU A 273 -5.52 -7.96 -9.85
C LEU A 273 -6.49 -7.80 -8.68
N ASN A 274 -6.94 -6.57 -8.43
CA ASN A 274 -7.90 -6.26 -7.38
C ASN A 274 -9.26 -6.95 -7.62
N HIS A 275 -9.75 -6.98 -8.86
CA HIS A 275 -11.00 -7.65 -9.21
C HIS A 275 -10.88 -9.15 -9.03
N VAL A 276 -9.80 -9.77 -9.53
CA VAL A 276 -9.55 -11.21 -9.35
C VAL A 276 -9.52 -11.55 -7.87
N ALA A 277 -8.79 -10.79 -7.05
CA ALA A 277 -8.70 -11.04 -5.62
C ALA A 277 -10.05 -10.84 -4.90
N LEU A 278 -10.80 -9.80 -5.24
CA LEU A 278 -12.09 -9.51 -4.61
C LEU A 278 -13.14 -10.57 -4.94
N ILE A 279 -13.32 -10.88 -6.22
CA ILE A 279 -14.31 -11.88 -6.66
C ILE A 279 -13.97 -13.25 -6.07
N SER A 280 -12.68 -13.63 -6.06
CA SER A 280 -12.24 -14.90 -5.50
C SER A 280 -12.46 -14.98 -3.99
N ALA A 281 -12.18 -13.90 -3.24
CA ALA A 281 -12.45 -13.84 -1.81
C ALA A 281 -13.95 -13.96 -1.50
N MET A 282 -14.79 -13.22 -2.23
CA MET A 282 -16.24 -13.26 -2.04
C MET A 282 -16.85 -14.62 -2.41
N ALA A 283 -16.38 -15.24 -3.48
CA ALA A 283 -16.78 -16.59 -3.86
C ALA A 283 -16.40 -17.61 -2.78
N ALA A 284 -15.19 -17.51 -2.22
CA ALA A 284 -14.74 -18.38 -1.15
C ALA A 284 -15.54 -18.18 0.15
N GLU A 285 -15.87 -16.94 0.50
CA GLU A 285 -16.73 -16.63 1.64
C GLU A 285 -18.15 -17.19 1.45
N ALA A 286 -18.72 -17.03 0.26
CA ALA A 286 -20.03 -17.57 -0.07
C ALA A 286 -20.06 -19.10 -0.03
N ALA A 287 -18.99 -19.76 -0.49
CA ALA A 287 -18.84 -21.21 -0.42
C ALA A 287 -18.78 -21.69 1.04
N SER A 288 -17.96 -21.01 1.87
CA SER A 288 -17.84 -21.28 3.30
C SER A 288 -19.18 -21.15 4.03
N LYS A 289 -19.97 -20.10 3.76
CA LYS A 289 -21.31 -19.92 4.33
C LYS A 289 -22.29 -21.03 3.95
N ARG A 290 -22.09 -21.66 2.78
CA ARG A 290 -22.92 -22.78 2.28
C ARG A 290 -22.37 -24.15 2.72
N GLY A 291 -21.22 -24.20 3.40
CA GLY A 291 -20.58 -25.46 3.77
C GLY A 291 -20.01 -26.25 2.59
N VAL A 292 -19.70 -25.57 1.48
CA VAL A 292 -19.16 -26.18 0.26
C VAL A 292 -17.78 -25.61 -0.10
N SER A 293 -17.04 -26.31 -0.96
CA SER A 293 -15.78 -25.81 -1.49
C SER A 293 -16.02 -24.73 -2.57
N PRO A 294 -15.13 -23.73 -2.71
CA PRO A 294 -15.23 -22.74 -3.77
C PRO A 294 -15.07 -23.38 -5.16
N ASP A 295 -15.89 -22.97 -6.13
CA ASP A 295 -15.82 -23.43 -7.50
C ASP A 295 -15.98 -22.28 -8.52
N TRP A 296 -15.78 -22.59 -9.79
CA TRP A 296 -15.85 -21.60 -10.86
C TRP A 296 -17.27 -21.15 -11.19
N GLU A 297 -18.29 -21.95 -10.89
CA GLU A 297 -19.69 -21.55 -11.11
C GLU A 297 -20.08 -20.44 -10.13
N LEU A 298 -19.78 -20.63 -8.85
CA LEU A 298 -19.97 -19.63 -7.81
C LEU A 298 -19.12 -18.38 -8.07
N TRP A 299 -17.87 -18.56 -8.52
CA TRP A 299 -17.02 -17.44 -8.90
C TRP A 299 -17.59 -16.62 -10.06
N LEU A 300 -18.07 -17.27 -11.12
CA LEU A 300 -18.69 -16.60 -12.26
C LEU A 300 -20.00 -15.91 -11.85
N ALA A 301 -20.81 -16.55 -11.02
CA ALA A 301 -22.02 -15.93 -10.47
C ALA A 301 -21.68 -14.68 -9.62
N THR A 302 -20.61 -14.74 -8.83
CA THR A 302 -20.12 -13.61 -8.03
C THR A 302 -19.61 -12.47 -8.91
N LYS A 303 -18.87 -12.80 -9.99
CA LYS A 303 -18.43 -11.83 -11.00
C LYS A 303 -19.61 -11.10 -11.63
N ARG A 304 -20.61 -11.84 -12.11
CA ARG A 304 -21.83 -11.28 -12.72
C ARG A 304 -22.58 -10.36 -11.77
N ALA A 305 -22.76 -10.79 -10.51
CA ALA A 305 -23.44 -9.99 -9.50
C ALA A 305 -22.71 -8.68 -9.18
N LEU A 306 -21.37 -8.66 -9.23
CA LEU A 306 -20.58 -7.47 -8.93
C LEU A 306 -20.39 -6.52 -10.12
N LEU A 307 -20.21 -7.07 -11.32
CA LEU A 307 -19.85 -6.29 -12.51
C LEU A 307 -21.05 -6.02 -13.44
N GLY A 308 -22.23 -6.57 -13.14
CA GLY A 308 -23.46 -6.32 -13.90
C GLY A 308 -23.49 -6.99 -15.27
N GLU A 309 -22.85 -8.16 -15.40
CA GLU A 309 -22.83 -8.99 -16.62
C GLU A 309 -23.90 -10.09 -16.61
#